data_AF-A0A556QPD7-F1
#
_entry.id   AF-A0A556QPD7-F1
#
_cell.length_a   1.000
_cell.length_b   1.000
_cell.length_c   1.000
_cell.angle_alpha   90.00
_cell.angle_beta   90.00
_cell.angle_gamma   90.00
#
_symmetry.space_group_name_H-M   'P 1'
#
loop_
_entity.id
_entity.type
_entity.pdbx_description
1 polymer ?
#
loop_
_entity_poly.entity_id
_entity_poly.type
_entity_poly.pdbx_seq_one_letter_code
_entity_poly.pdbx_strand_id
1 'polypeptide(L)'
;MIVNYWLLPIALLLLWLPRQWLRFGGKVISLPRPSRQSRDDHDTRDVSLKYREEFSKPRNWVDFLRAIAGSLAISYACFERAPEAVKSVSTEIFILQCVLLFVAVVIQTVRFEGKVTLSAPVFFILGLSFGIIGWKAALFACVAIWVINLVLPSVAIFLFVFAGLQVCFGLILPQQATTRSALLAAALAITPVLFSAITKRRLVRLNKKGRQSRRA
;
A
#
# COMPACT_ATOMS: atom_id res chain seq x y z
N MET A 1 -17.24 0.71 25.48
CA MET A 1 -16.55 0.55 24.18
C MET A 1 -17.44 -0.33 23.32
N ILE A 2 -17.92 0.17 22.19
CA ILE A 2 -18.79 -0.61 21.31
C ILE A 2 -17.93 -1.07 20.13
N VAL A 3 -17.66 -2.38 20.08
CA VAL A 3 -17.00 -2.98 18.92
C VAL A 3 -18.09 -3.40 17.96
N ASN A 4 -18.04 -2.89 16.72
CA ASN A 4 -18.96 -3.33 15.70
C ASN A 4 -18.45 -4.67 15.11
N TYR A 5 -18.89 -5.76 15.74
CA TYR A 5 -18.48 -7.12 15.39
C TYR A 5 -18.87 -7.54 13.97
N TRP A 6 -19.83 -6.87 13.33
CA TRP A 6 -20.21 -7.12 11.94
C TRP A 6 -19.28 -6.43 10.94
N LEU A 7 -18.84 -5.20 11.25
CA LEU A 7 -17.94 -4.44 10.38
C LEU A 7 -16.50 -4.92 10.48
N LEU A 8 -16.06 -5.41 11.64
CA LEU A 8 -14.69 -5.88 11.86
C LEU A 8 -14.27 -6.99 10.86
N PRO A 9 -14.99 -8.10 10.66
CA PRO A 9 -14.60 -9.12 9.70
C PRO A 9 -14.60 -8.60 8.27
N ILE A 10 -15.49 -7.67 7.91
CA ILE A 10 -15.51 -7.04 6.58
C ILE A 10 -14.26 -6.19 6.38
N ALA A 11 -13.89 -5.38 7.38
CA ALA A 11 -12.68 -4.57 7.36
C ALA A 11 -11.42 -5.44 7.25
N LEU A 12 -11.37 -6.53 8.01
CA LEU A 12 -10.28 -7.50 7.91
C LEU A 12 -10.23 -8.16 6.53
N LEU A 13 -11.37 -8.54 5.95
CA LEU A 13 -11.43 -9.10 4.61
C LEU A 13 -10.90 -8.10 3.56
N LEU A 14 -11.29 -6.82 3.66
CA LEU A 14 -10.80 -5.78 2.76
C LEU A 14 -9.28 -5.57 2.85
N LEU A 15 -8.72 -5.62 4.06
CA LEU A 15 -7.30 -5.35 4.31
C LEU A 15 -6.39 -6.57 4.13
N TRP A 16 -6.80 -7.72 4.65
CA TRP A 16 -5.96 -8.92 4.75
C TRP A 16 -6.08 -9.83 3.54
N LEU A 17 -7.10 -9.68 2.69
CA LEU A 17 -7.19 -10.49 1.48
C LEU A 17 -5.96 -10.25 0.60
N PRO A 18 -5.16 -11.29 0.30
CA PRO A 18 -3.92 -11.10 -0.44
C PRO A 18 -4.21 -10.61 -1.85
N ARG A 19 -3.45 -9.62 -2.31
CA ARG A 19 -3.59 -9.08 -3.67
C ARG A 19 -3.50 -10.14 -4.79
N GLN A 20 -2.80 -11.24 -4.55
CA GLN A 20 -2.70 -12.36 -5.48
C GLN A 20 -4.05 -13.03 -5.77
N TRP A 21 -5.03 -12.96 -4.86
CA TRP A 21 -6.35 -13.55 -5.07
C TRP A 21 -7.19 -12.77 -6.07
N LEU A 22 -6.91 -11.47 -6.24
CA LEU A 22 -7.51 -10.65 -7.30
C LEU A 22 -7.09 -11.10 -8.72
N ARG A 23 -6.14 -12.05 -8.86
CA ARG A 23 -5.71 -12.60 -10.16
C ARG A 23 -6.64 -13.70 -10.68
N PHE A 24 -7.48 -14.31 -9.83
CA PHE A 24 -8.28 -15.48 -10.22
C PHE A 24 -9.40 -15.17 -11.23
N GLY A 25 -9.78 -13.91 -11.45
CA GLY A 25 -10.75 -13.52 -12.49
C GLY A 25 -10.16 -13.07 -13.84
N GLY A 26 -8.84 -12.92 -13.96
CA GLY A 26 -8.19 -12.23 -15.10
C GLY A 26 -7.60 -13.14 -16.19
N LYS A 27 -7.83 -14.46 -16.15
CA LYS A 27 -7.25 -15.38 -17.14
C LYS A 27 -8.01 -15.44 -18.48
N VAL A 28 -9.15 -14.76 -18.62
CA VAL A 28 -10.04 -14.99 -19.77
C VAL A 28 -9.72 -14.12 -20.99
N ILE A 29 -9.00 -13.00 -20.86
CA ILE A 29 -8.71 -12.13 -22.02
C ILE A 29 -7.27 -11.64 -21.99
N SER A 30 -6.33 -12.52 -22.32
CA SER A 30 -5.04 -12.07 -22.83
C SER A 30 -4.97 -12.42 -24.30
N LEU A 31 -5.37 -11.48 -25.16
CA LEU A 31 -5.06 -11.52 -26.58
C LEU A 31 -3.54 -11.74 -26.75
N PRO A 32 -3.11 -12.64 -27.64
CA PRO A 32 -1.70 -12.79 -27.97
C PRO A 32 -1.24 -11.48 -28.61
N ARG A 33 -0.50 -10.66 -27.86
CA ARG A 33 0.23 -9.53 -28.45
C ARG A 33 1.38 -10.12 -29.28
N PRO A 34 1.54 -9.73 -30.55
CA PRO A 34 2.65 -10.18 -31.36
C PRO A 34 3.95 -9.75 -30.69
N SER A 35 4.91 -10.67 -30.64
CA SER A 35 6.25 -10.45 -30.12
C SER A 35 6.95 -9.42 -31.00
N ARG A 36 6.77 -8.13 -30.69
CA ARG A 36 7.77 -7.14 -31.07
C ARG A 36 9.00 -7.44 -30.25
N GLN A 37 9.94 -8.07 -30.93
CA GLN A 37 11.33 -8.25 -30.52
C GLN A 37 11.91 -6.86 -30.27
N SER A 38 11.70 -6.32 -29.07
CA SER A 38 12.31 -5.08 -28.63
C SER A 38 13.76 -5.38 -28.32
N ARG A 39 14.57 -5.09 -29.33
CA ARG A 39 16.01 -4.87 -29.24
C ARG A 39 16.24 -3.70 -28.28
N ASP A 40 16.31 -3.98 -26.98
CA ASP A 40 16.70 -3.02 -25.93
C ASP A 40 17.29 -3.81 -24.76
N ASP A 41 18.58 -4.10 -24.86
CA ASP A 41 19.47 -4.48 -23.74
C ASP A 41 19.86 -3.22 -22.92
N HIS A 42 18.91 -2.30 -22.71
CA HIS A 42 19.11 -1.09 -21.91
C HIS A 42 18.37 -1.18 -20.57
N ASP A 43 19.19 -1.21 -19.52
CA ASP A 43 18.90 -0.90 -18.13
C ASP A 43 17.97 -1.82 -17.34
N THR A 44 18.54 -2.95 -16.95
CA THR A 44 18.27 -3.66 -15.68
C THR A 44 18.39 -2.77 -14.42
N ARG A 45 18.74 -1.48 -14.57
CA ARG A 45 18.83 -0.44 -13.53
C ARG A 45 17.59 0.44 -13.42
N ASP A 46 16.65 0.38 -14.36
CA ASP A 46 15.51 1.30 -14.36
C ASP A 46 14.38 0.79 -13.44
N VAL A 47 14.59 0.96 -12.13
CA VAL A 47 13.68 0.57 -11.04
C VAL A 47 12.60 1.65 -10.79
N SER A 48 12.56 2.68 -11.63
CA SER A 48 11.64 3.82 -11.53
C SER A 48 10.18 3.42 -11.70
N LEU A 49 9.26 4.07 -10.96
CA LEU A 49 7.82 3.84 -11.06
C LEU A 49 7.23 4.58 -12.27
N LYS A 50 7.18 3.93 -13.44
CA LYS A 50 6.40 4.38 -14.60
C LYS A 50 4.93 4.61 -14.25
N TYR A 51 4.55 5.88 -14.07
CA TYR A 51 3.19 6.35 -13.69
C TYR A 51 2.11 5.74 -14.59
N ARG A 52 2.21 5.94 -15.91
CA ARG A 52 1.16 5.57 -16.88
C ARG A 52 0.84 4.07 -16.86
N GLU A 53 1.87 3.24 -16.75
CA GLU A 53 1.68 1.77 -16.69
C GLU A 53 1.01 1.33 -15.39
N GLU A 54 1.26 2.00 -14.27
CA GLU A 54 0.63 1.63 -13.00
C GLU A 54 -0.82 2.08 -12.92
N PHE A 55 -1.14 3.29 -13.38
CA PHE A 55 -2.52 3.78 -13.36
C PHE A 55 -3.43 3.04 -14.35
N SER A 56 -2.87 2.45 -15.42
CA SER A 56 -3.63 1.64 -16.38
C SER A 56 -4.12 0.29 -15.83
N LYS A 57 -3.60 -0.16 -14.69
CA LYS A 57 -3.88 -1.49 -14.14
C LYS A 57 -5.11 -1.41 -13.21
N PRO A 58 -6.28 -1.97 -13.57
CA PRO A 58 -7.49 -1.87 -12.73
C PRO A 58 -7.29 -2.49 -11.34
N ARG A 59 -6.45 -3.51 -11.24
CA ARG A 59 -6.03 -4.11 -9.96
C ARG A 59 -5.39 -3.12 -8.98
N ASN A 60 -4.71 -2.08 -9.48
CA ASN A 60 -4.08 -1.08 -8.62
C ASN A 60 -5.15 -0.18 -7.99
N TRP A 61 -6.20 0.15 -8.75
CA TRP A 61 -7.36 0.90 -8.27
C TRP A 61 -8.21 0.12 -7.27
N VAL A 62 -8.48 -1.17 -7.52
CA VAL A 62 -9.17 -2.02 -6.55
C VAL A 62 -8.37 -2.13 -5.25
N ASP A 63 -7.04 -2.26 -5.35
CA ASP A 63 -6.12 -2.33 -4.20
C ASP A 63 -6.09 -1.01 -3.40
N PHE A 64 -6.18 0.13 -4.08
CA PHE A 64 -6.29 1.46 -3.48
C PHE A 64 -7.64 1.64 -2.78
N LEU A 65 -8.76 1.39 -3.47
CA LEU A 65 -10.10 1.57 -2.93
C LEU A 65 -10.39 0.67 -1.74
N ARG A 66 -9.99 -0.61 -1.80
CA ARG A 66 -10.15 -1.53 -0.66
C ARG A 66 -9.33 -1.08 0.55
N ALA A 67 -8.14 -0.50 0.33
CA ALA A 67 -7.30 0.01 1.41
C ALA A 67 -7.90 1.27 2.05
N ILE A 68 -8.51 2.15 1.25
CA ILE A 68 -9.29 3.28 1.76
C ILE A 68 -10.44 2.78 2.62
N ALA A 69 -11.30 1.91 2.07
CA ALA A 69 -12.47 1.40 2.78
C ALA A 69 -12.09 0.64 4.06
N GLY A 70 -11.09 -0.24 3.98
CA GLY A 70 -10.60 -1.01 5.12
C GLY A 70 -9.95 -0.15 6.20
N SER A 71 -9.12 0.83 5.82
CA SER A 71 -8.51 1.75 6.79
C SER A 71 -9.54 2.65 7.45
N LEU A 72 -10.52 3.18 6.71
CA LEU A 72 -11.61 3.97 7.27
C LEU A 72 -12.47 3.12 8.24
N ALA A 73 -12.77 1.88 7.87
CA ALA A 73 -13.53 0.98 8.74
C ALA A 73 -12.79 0.73 10.06
N ILE A 74 -11.51 0.36 10.02
CA ILE A 74 -10.69 0.14 11.23
C ILE A 74 -10.51 1.41 12.05
N SER A 75 -10.28 2.56 11.41
CA SER A 75 -10.00 3.81 12.11
C SER A 75 -11.24 4.44 12.74
N TYR A 76 -12.43 4.29 12.12
CA TYR A 76 -13.61 5.08 12.49
C TYR A 76 -14.89 4.28 12.76
N ALA A 77 -15.09 3.12 12.13
CA ALA A 77 -16.40 2.44 12.15
C ALA A 77 -16.43 1.18 13.05
N CYS A 78 -15.31 0.45 13.14
CA CYS A 78 -15.25 -0.80 13.92
C CYS A 78 -15.19 -0.55 15.43
N PHE A 79 -14.69 0.61 15.85
CA PHE A 79 -14.53 1.00 17.25
C PHE A 79 -15.30 2.30 17.48
N GLU A 80 -16.61 2.19 17.65
CA GLU A 80 -17.48 3.34 17.93
C GLU A 80 -17.13 3.92 19.30
N ARG A 81 -16.95 5.25 19.32
CA ARG A 81 -16.83 6.01 20.56
C ARG A 81 -18.23 6.24 21.11
N ALA A 82 -18.42 6.00 22.40
CA ALA A 82 -19.57 6.55 23.10
C ALA A 82 -19.55 8.08 22.94
N PRO A 83 -20.71 8.74 22.73
CA PRO A 83 -20.80 10.17 22.40
C PRO A 83 -20.16 11.11 23.44
N GLU A 84 -19.88 10.64 24.66
CA GLU A 84 -19.25 11.43 25.73
C GLU A 84 -17.71 11.32 25.78
N ALA A 85 -17.09 10.36 25.07
CA ALA A 85 -15.64 10.14 25.06
C ALA A 85 -14.95 10.85 23.89
N VAL A 86 -15.08 12.17 23.82
CA VAL A 86 -14.82 12.93 22.58
C VAL A 86 -13.34 13.17 22.25
N LYS A 87 -12.36 13.00 23.15
CA LYS A 87 -11.02 13.60 22.89
C LYS A 87 -9.82 12.66 22.78
N SER A 88 -9.93 11.36 23.03
CA SER A 88 -8.79 10.45 22.82
C SER A 88 -9.24 9.04 22.42
N VAL A 89 -8.59 8.48 21.38
CA VAL A 89 -8.60 7.02 21.19
C VAL A 89 -7.90 6.44 22.41
N SER A 90 -8.50 5.46 23.09
CA SER A 90 -7.80 4.75 24.15
C SER A 90 -6.53 4.13 23.57
N THR A 91 -5.43 4.18 24.33
CA THR A 91 -4.14 3.66 23.85
C THR A 91 -4.25 2.21 23.39
N GLU A 92 -5.10 1.42 24.04
CA GLU A 92 -5.41 0.03 23.69
C GLU A 92 -6.02 -0.12 22.28
N ILE A 93 -7.04 0.68 21.94
CA ILE A 93 -7.66 0.63 20.60
C ILE A 93 -6.63 1.06 19.56
N PHE A 94 -5.84 2.10 19.85
CA PHE A 94 -4.80 2.56 18.93
C PHE A 94 -3.75 1.46 18.68
N ILE A 95 -3.29 0.75 19.72
CA ILE A 95 -2.38 -0.39 19.59
C ILE A 95 -3.01 -1.49 18.72
N LEU A 96 -4.28 -1.81 18.95
CA LEU A 96 -4.98 -2.81 18.16
C LEU A 96 -5.06 -2.40 16.68
N GLN A 97 -5.41 -1.15 16.39
CA GLN A 97 -5.41 -0.60 15.03
C GLN A 97 -4.01 -0.69 14.38
N CYS A 98 -2.96 -0.33 15.12
CA CYS A 98 -1.57 -0.48 14.66
C CYS A 98 -1.26 -1.92 14.25
N VAL A 99 -1.63 -2.90 15.08
CA VAL A 99 -1.40 -4.33 14.79
C VAL A 99 -2.17 -4.76 13.54
N LEU A 100 -3.46 -4.43 13.45
CA LEU A 100 -4.31 -4.83 12.31
C LEU A 100 -3.80 -4.27 10.98
N LEU A 101 -3.41 -2.99 10.99
CA LEU A 101 -2.88 -2.30 9.81
C LEU A 101 -1.47 -2.78 9.45
N PHE A 102 -0.62 -3.04 10.46
CA PHE A 102 0.72 -3.59 10.24
C PHE A 102 0.65 -4.98 9.60
N VAL A 103 -0.17 -5.88 10.15
CA VAL A 103 -0.41 -7.21 9.57
C VAL A 103 -0.90 -7.09 8.13
N ALA A 104 -1.82 -6.17 7.85
CA ALA A 104 -2.29 -5.94 6.49
C ALA A 104 -1.14 -5.56 5.53
N VAL A 105 -0.28 -4.61 5.92
CA VAL A 105 0.88 -4.22 5.08
C VAL A 105 1.84 -5.38 4.88
N VAL A 106 2.11 -6.18 5.92
CA VAL A 106 2.97 -7.38 5.81
C VAL A 106 2.37 -8.38 4.82
N ILE A 107 1.07 -8.69 4.93
CA ILE A 107 0.39 -9.60 4.00
C ILE A 107 0.48 -9.09 2.56
N GLN A 108 0.32 -7.79 2.33
CA GLN A 108 0.42 -7.23 0.97
C GLN A 108 1.86 -7.14 0.45
N THR A 109 2.85 -7.09 1.35
CA THR A 109 4.27 -7.03 1.00
C THR A 109 4.82 -8.40 0.61
N VAL A 110 4.40 -9.45 1.33
CA VAL A 110 4.87 -10.82 1.11
C VAL A 110 4.03 -11.50 0.02
N ARG A 111 4.70 -12.04 -0.99
CA ARG A 111 4.05 -12.73 -2.11
C ARG A 111 4.56 -14.16 -2.25
N PHE A 112 3.61 -15.09 -2.43
CA PHE A 112 3.86 -16.51 -2.58
C PHE A 112 3.51 -16.97 -4.00
N GLU A 113 4.49 -16.99 -4.91
CA GLU A 113 4.31 -17.52 -6.27
C GLU A 113 5.39 -18.56 -6.58
N GLY A 114 5.29 -19.71 -5.92
CA GLY A 114 6.30 -20.79 -5.95
C GLY A 114 7.58 -20.47 -5.16
N LYS A 115 7.94 -19.19 -5.03
CA LYS A 115 8.97 -18.68 -4.13
C LYS A 115 8.46 -17.43 -3.40
N VAL A 116 8.97 -17.20 -2.19
CA VAL A 116 8.67 -15.98 -1.42
C VAL A 116 9.37 -14.79 -2.06
N THR A 117 8.61 -13.79 -2.49
CA THR A 117 9.13 -12.54 -3.05
C THR A 117 8.52 -11.35 -2.33
N LEU A 118 9.26 -10.25 -2.26
CA LEU A 118 8.79 -8.99 -1.67
C LEU A 118 8.35 -8.05 -2.79
N SER A 119 7.10 -7.59 -2.70
CA SER A 119 6.50 -6.64 -3.61
C SER A 119 6.13 -5.39 -2.84
N ALA A 120 6.41 -4.20 -3.36
CA ALA A 120 5.96 -2.96 -2.74
C ALA A 120 4.48 -2.71 -3.04
N PRO A 121 3.58 -2.72 -2.03
CA PRO A 121 2.14 -2.55 -2.25
C PRO A 121 1.79 -1.05 -2.30
N VAL A 122 2.33 -0.33 -3.28
CA VAL A 122 2.26 1.14 -3.37
C VAL A 122 0.83 1.66 -3.27
N PHE A 123 -0.08 1.17 -4.12
CA PHE A 123 -1.48 1.62 -4.14
C PHE A 123 -2.23 1.30 -2.85
N PHE A 124 -1.94 0.16 -2.24
CA PHE A 124 -2.50 -0.19 -0.93
C PHE A 124 -2.04 0.81 0.15
N ILE A 125 -0.75 1.14 0.20
CA ILE A 125 -0.19 2.11 1.17
C ILE A 125 -0.75 3.52 0.93
N LEU A 126 -0.88 3.95 -0.34
CA LEU A 126 -1.53 5.22 -0.68
C LEU A 126 -2.97 5.24 -0.15
N GLY A 127 -3.74 4.16 -0.36
CA GLY A 127 -5.12 4.06 0.09
C GLY A 127 -5.27 4.01 1.61
N LEU A 128 -4.40 3.26 2.31
CA LEU A 128 -4.36 3.21 3.78
C LEU A 128 -4.22 4.60 4.41
N SER A 129 -3.49 5.49 3.74
CA SER A 129 -3.23 6.85 4.24
C SER A 129 -4.53 7.62 4.51
N PHE A 130 -5.57 7.42 3.68
CA PHE A 130 -6.83 8.14 3.82
C PHE A 130 -7.54 7.86 5.14
N GLY A 131 -7.49 6.61 5.62
CA GLY A 131 -8.08 6.25 6.91
C GLY A 131 -7.21 6.56 8.12
N ILE A 132 -5.90 6.81 7.94
CA ILE A 132 -4.97 7.00 9.07
C ILE A 132 -4.71 8.48 9.34
N ILE A 133 -4.41 9.26 8.30
CA ILE A 133 -4.08 10.70 8.42
C ILE A 133 -5.24 11.60 7.95
N GLY A 134 -6.36 11.02 7.56
CA GLY A 134 -7.52 11.73 7.03
C GLY A 134 -7.39 12.07 5.55
N TRP A 135 -8.55 12.35 4.93
CA TRP A 135 -8.66 12.43 3.47
C TRP A 135 -7.87 13.60 2.85
N LYS A 136 -7.83 14.78 3.50
CA LYS A 136 -7.08 15.94 2.98
C LYS A 136 -5.58 15.68 2.97
N ALA A 137 -5.02 15.34 4.12
CA ALA A 137 -3.58 15.08 4.26
C ALA A 137 -3.12 13.93 3.35
N ALA A 138 -3.91 12.86 3.28
CA ALA A 138 -3.64 11.75 2.37
C ALA A 138 -3.67 12.16 0.90
N LEU A 139 -4.67 12.95 0.47
CA LEU A 139 -4.78 13.43 -0.90
C LEU A 139 -3.57 14.28 -1.29
N PHE A 140 -3.19 15.26 -0.46
CA PHE A 140 -2.02 16.11 -0.72
C PHE A 140 -0.73 15.30 -0.76
N ALA A 141 -0.52 14.38 0.17
CA ALA A 141 0.64 13.47 0.15
C ALA A 141 0.67 12.60 -1.11
N CYS A 142 -0.49 12.07 -1.54
CA CYS A 142 -0.61 11.25 -2.75
C CYS A 142 -0.29 12.05 -4.01
N VAL A 143 -0.85 13.25 -4.15
CA VAL A 143 -0.57 14.11 -5.31
C VAL A 143 0.90 14.50 -5.33
N ALA A 144 1.44 14.96 -4.19
CA ALA A 144 2.83 15.38 -4.08
C ALA A 144 3.82 14.26 -4.42
N ILE A 145 3.61 13.03 -3.93
CA ILE A 145 4.53 11.93 -4.25
C ILE A 145 4.50 11.58 -5.73
N TRP A 146 3.35 11.63 -6.39
CA TRP A 146 3.27 11.33 -7.82
C TRP A 146 3.89 12.43 -8.69
N VAL A 147 3.86 13.68 -8.25
CA VAL A 147 4.61 14.78 -8.89
C VAL A 147 6.12 14.56 -8.72
N ILE A 148 6.58 14.25 -7.51
CA ILE A 148 8.01 14.04 -7.20
C ILE A 148 8.53 12.74 -7.84
N ASN A 149 7.67 11.74 -8.06
CA ASN A 149 8.05 10.43 -8.60
C ASN A 149 8.82 10.51 -9.94
N LEU A 150 8.67 11.59 -10.71
CA LEU A 150 9.42 11.83 -11.94
C LEU A 150 10.94 11.88 -11.73
N VAL A 151 11.40 12.24 -10.53
CA VAL A 151 12.83 12.32 -10.18
C VAL A 151 13.29 11.20 -9.24
N LEU A 152 12.41 10.27 -8.85
CA LEU A 152 12.75 9.23 -7.88
C LEU A 152 13.28 7.97 -8.58
N PRO A 153 14.50 7.51 -8.26
CA PRO A 153 15.15 6.43 -9.01
C PRO A 153 14.69 5.03 -8.58
N SER A 154 13.95 4.90 -7.46
CA SER A 154 13.50 3.58 -6.99
C SER A 154 12.21 3.63 -6.18
N VAL A 155 11.51 2.49 -6.14
CA VAL A 155 10.30 2.27 -5.32
C VAL A 155 10.57 2.42 -3.82
N ALA A 156 11.76 2.06 -3.35
CA ALA A 156 12.12 2.21 -1.94
C ALA A 156 12.20 3.69 -1.54
N ILE A 157 12.85 4.50 -2.38
CA ILE A 157 12.92 5.95 -2.20
C ILE A 157 11.53 6.57 -2.32
N PHE A 158 10.71 6.11 -3.26
CA PHE A 158 9.30 6.53 -3.34
C PHE A 158 8.56 6.35 -2.01
N LEU A 159 8.64 5.16 -1.41
CA LEU A 159 7.96 4.89 -0.14
C LEU A 159 8.55 5.70 1.03
N PHE A 160 9.86 5.90 1.04
CA PHE A 160 10.53 6.71 2.05
C PHE A 160 10.13 8.20 1.97
N VAL A 161 10.17 8.78 0.76
CA VAL A 161 9.72 10.17 0.53
C VAL A 161 8.23 10.29 0.85
N PHE A 162 7.41 9.30 0.48
CA PHE A 162 5.99 9.29 0.79
C PHE A 162 5.74 9.30 2.30
N ALA A 163 6.51 8.53 3.08
CA ALA A 163 6.44 8.54 4.53
C ALA A 163 6.75 9.93 5.13
N GLY A 164 7.76 10.62 4.61
CA GLY A 164 8.04 12.01 4.97
C GLY A 164 6.86 12.95 4.67
N LEU A 165 6.28 12.84 3.48
CA LEU A 165 5.10 13.63 3.09
C LEU A 165 3.88 13.34 3.98
N GLN A 166 3.66 12.09 4.38
CA GLN A 166 2.59 11.72 5.31
C GLN A 166 2.75 12.40 6.68
N VAL A 167 3.99 12.47 7.21
CA VAL A 167 4.26 13.20 8.45
C VAL A 167 4.04 14.70 8.25
N CYS A 168 4.63 15.28 7.20
CA CYS A 168 4.50 16.72 6.92
C CYS A 168 3.03 17.14 6.78
N PHE A 169 2.27 16.52 5.87
CA PHE A 169 0.88 16.87 5.65
C PHE A 169 -0.04 16.44 6.80
N GLY A 170 0.26 15.34 7.48
CA GLY A 170 -0.48 14.91 8.67
C GLY A 170 -0.38 15.90 9.83
N LEU A 171 0.76 16.59 9.96
CA LEU A 171 0.97 17.63 10.98
C LEU A 171 0.41 18.99 10.54
N ILE A 172 0.55 19.36 9.26
CA ILE A 172 0.11 20.67 8.72
C ILE A 172 -1.42 20.72 8.56
N LEU A 173 -2.07 19.59 8.24
CA LEU A 173 -3.51 19.51 8.01
C LEU A 173 -4.18 18.59 9.07
N PRO A 174 -4.19 18.98 10.36
CA PRO A 174 -4.60 18.14 11.48
C PRO A 174 -6.13 18.06 11.62
N GLN A 175 -6.87 17.83 10.53
CA GLN A 175 -8.32 17.65 10.63
C GLN A 175 -8.69 16.41 11.45
N GLN A 176 -7.95 15.32 11.25
CA GLN A 176 -8.21 14.00 11.84
C GLN A 176 -6.91 13.31 12.28
N ALA A 177 -5.76 13.75 11.77
CA ALA A 177 -4.47 13.19 12.10
C ALA A 177 -3.99 13.70 13.46
N THR A 178 -3.77 12.78 14.39
CA THR A 178 -2.92 13.05 15.56
C THR A 178 -1.47 12.77 15.14
N THR A 179 -0.49 13.38 15.82
CA THR A 179 0.94 13.06 15.60
C THR A 179 1.20 11.54 15.57
N ARG A 180 0.52 10.79 16.44
CA ARG A 180 0.61 9.32 16.48
C ARG A 180 0.15 8.63 15.19
N SER A 181 -0.93 9.11 14.56
CA SER A 181 -1.44 8.51 13.33
C SER A 181 -0.58 8.90 12.12
N ALA A 182 -0.04 10.12 12.09
CA ALA A 182 0.94 10.52 11.08
C ALA A 182 2.21 9.64 11.12
N LEU A 183 2.74 9.39 12.33
CA LEU A 183 3.87 8.49 12.52
C LEU A 183 3.54 7.04 12.15
N LEU A 184 2.32 6.56 12.47
CA LEU A 184 1.87 5.24 12.07
C LEU A 184 1.83 5.09 10.54
N ALA A 185 1.23 6.05 9.83
CA ALA A 185 1.16 6.02 8.37
C ALA A 185 2.56 5.95 7.75
N ALA A 186 3.49 6.77 8.25
CA ALA A 186 4.87 6.80 7.81
C ALA A 186 5.61 5.48 8.10
N ALA A 187 5.43 4.91 9.29
CA ALA A 187 6.01 3.62 9.67
C ALA A 187 5.50 2.49 8.76
N LEU A 188 4.20 2.48 8.45
CA LEU A 188 3.59 1.52 7.54
C LEU A 188 4.10 1.68 6.10
N ALA A 189 4.31 2.92 5.63
CA ALA A 189 4.87 3.18 4.32
C ALA A 189 6.33 2.70 4.18
N ILE A 190 7.13 2.82 5.24
CA ILE A 190 8.53 2.36 5.29
C ILE A 190 8.66 0.85 5.52
N THR A 191 7.63 0.19 6.08
CA THR A 191 7.65 -1.24 6.42
C THR A 191 8.15 -2.16 5.29
N PRO A 192 7.69 -2.04 4.03
CA PRO A 192 8.20 -2.86 2.93
C PRO A 192 9.70 -2.65 2.66
N VAL A 193 10.19 -1.42 2.85
CA VAL A 193 11.60 -1.05 2.67
C VAL A 193 12.45 -1.70 3.75
N LEU A 194 11.99 -1.67 5.01
CA LEU A 194 12.68 -2.36 6.10
C LEU A 194 12.71 -3.88 5.90
N PHE A 195 11.59 -4.47 5.50
CA PHE A 195 11.53 -5.90 5.19
C PHE A 195 12.52 -6.29 4.08
N SER A 196 12.63 -5.45 3.05
CA SER A 196 13.59 -5.62 1.96
C SER A 196 15.04 -5.56 2.45
N ALA A 197 15.37 -4.58 3.30
CA ALA A 197 16.69 -4.43 3.88
C ALA A 197 17.06 -5.61 4.79
N ILE A 198 16.17 -6.01 5.71
CA ILE A 198 16.37 -7.11 6.66
C ILE A 198 16.57 -8.43 5.93
N THR A 199 15.74 -8.71 4.92
CA THR A 199 15.82 -9.98 4.17
C THR A 199 16.90 -9.98 3.08
N LYS A 200 17.58 -8.84 2.87
CA LYS A 200 18.52 -8.61 1.75
C LYS A 200 17.93 -8.97 0.38
N ARG A 201 16.60 -8.89 0.22
CA ARG A 201 15.88 -9.16 -1.03
C ARG A 201 15.38 -7.85 -1.60
N ARG A 202 15.64 -7.59 -2.88
CA ARG A 202 15.14 -6.38 -3.57
C ARG A 202 13.60 -6.38 -3.59
N LEU A 203 13.00 -5.21 -3.40
CA LEU A 203 11.59 -4.97 -3.71
C LEU A 203 11.41 -5.04 -5.23
N VAL A 204 10.71 -6.08 -5.69
CA VAL A 204 10.49 -6.29 -7.12
C VAL A 204 9.16 -5.66 -7.54
N ARG A 205 9.17 -4.98 -8.68
CA ARG A 205 7.97 -4.42 -9.31
C ARG A 205 7.12 -5.55 -9.90
N LEU A 206 5.79 -5.39 -9.91
CA LEU A 206 4.86 -6.36 -10.51
C LEU A 206 4.95 -6.39 -12.04
N ASN A 207 6.04 -6.93 -12.59
CA ASN A 207 6.14 -7.27 -14.01
C ASN A 207 6.16 -8.79 -14.22
N LYS A 208 5.41 -9.23 -15.22
CA LYS A 208 5.12 -10.64 -15.50
C LYS A 208 6.25 -11.20 -16.38
N LYS A 209 6.85 -12.31 -15.91
CA LYS A 209 7.55 -13.35 -16.71
C LYS A 209 8.96 -13.00 -17.21
N GLY A 210 9.96 -13.20 -16.34
CA GLY A 210 11.26 -13.70 -16.80
C GLY A 210 11.12 -15.18 -17.09
N ARG A 211 10.77 -15.55 -18.33
CA ARG A 211 10.88 -16.94 -18.77
C ARG A 211 12.38 -17.17 -19.01
N GLN A 212 12.96 -18.05 -18.19
CA GLN A 212 14.27 -18.66 -18.45
C GLN A 212 14.31 -19.11 -19.91
N SER A 213 15.22 -18.53 -20.70
CA SER A 213 15.85 -19.30 -21.77
C SER A 213 17.08 -19.97 -21.16
N ARG A 214 16.86 -21.19 -20.65
CA ARG A 214 17.93 -22.17 -20.43
C ARG A 214 17.84 -23.14 -21.59
N ARG A 215 18.92 -23.21 -22.37
CA ARG A 215 19.33 -24.30 -23.28
C ARG A 215 18.49 -24.41 -24.56
N ALA A 216 19.06 -24.67 -25.74
CA ALA A 216 20.38 -25.18 -26.09
C ALA A 216 20.98 -24.36 -27.24
#